data_AF-A0ABD0R5M2-F1
#
_entry.id   AF-A0ABD0R5M2-F1
#
_cell.length_a   1.000
_cell.length_b   1.000
_cell.length_c   1.000
_cell.angle_alpha   90.00
_cell.angle_beta   90.00
_cell.angle_gamma   90.00
#
_symmetry.space_group_name_H-M   'P 1'
#
loop_
_entity.id
_entity.type
_entity.pdbx_description
1 polymer ?
#
loop_
_entity_poly.entity_id
_entity_poly.type
_entity_poly.pdbx_seq_one_letter_code
_entity_poly.pdbx_strand_id
1 'polypeptide(L)'
;AHNRNVLSIDYSQESRVGKIYDDHRKFTLRVQYDDKGRPVLWTPSKYNQVRVTYSNEGLVTSIQRGNWTERRDYDNGRIITRTWANGKIWSYTFLEK
;
A
#
# COMPACT_ATOMS: atom_id res chain seq x y z
N ALA A 1 36.24 8.70 -8.30
CA ALA A 1 35.05 9.40 -7.76
C ALA A 1 33.81 8.52 -7.95
N HIS A 2 33.57 7.52 -7.09
CA HIS A 2 32.44 6.58 -7.22
C HIS A 2 31.76 6.20 -5.89
N ASN A 3 32.08 6.89 -4.79
CA ASN A 3 31.52 6.61 -3.45
C ASN A 3 30.48 7.66 -3.03
N ARG A 4 29.56 8.02 -3.92
CA ARG A 4 28.47 8.94 -3.60
C ARG A 4 27.26 8.11 -3.20
N ASN A 5 26.65 8.45 -2.07
CA ASN A 5 25.36 7.87 -1.72
C ASN A 5 24.30 8.43 -2.70
N VAL A 6 23.40 7.57 -3.12
CA VAL A 6 22.36 7.89 -4.11
C VAL A 6 20.97 7.64 -3.53
N LEU A 7 20.89 6.80 -2.50
CA LEU A 7 19.65 6.39 -1.87
C LEU A 7 19.96 5.78 -0.50
N SER A 8 19.27 6.26 0.52
CA SER A 8 19.31 5.67 1.86
C SER A 8 17.95 5.06 2.21
N ILE A 9 17.97 3.97 2.97
CA ILE A 9 16.79 3.25 3.44
C ILE A 9 16.97 2.97 4.93
N ASP A 10 16.13 3.59 5.74
CA ASP A 10 16.13 3.42 7.19
C ASP A 10 14.80 2.83 7.66
N TYR A 11 14.81 2.13 8.78
CA TYR A 11 13.61 1.66 9.46
C TYR A 11 13.68 1.94 10.97
N SER A 12 12.63 2.55 11.50
CA SER A 12 12.45 2.75 12.94
C SER A 12 11.48 1.70 13.48
N GLN A 13 11.96 0.81 14.35
CA GLN A 13 11.14 -0.22 14.99
C GLN A 13 10.09 0.37 15.95
N GLU A 14 10.45 1.42 16.70
CA GLU A 14 9.55 2.11 17.63
C GLU A 14 8.32 2.68 16.92
N SER A 15 8.54 3.41 15.82
CA SER A 15 7.46 4.02 15.05
C SER A 15 6.87 3.11 13.97
N ARG A 16 7.52 1.98 13.66
CA ARG A 16 7.22 1.10 12.53
C ARG A 16 7.17 1.86 11.20
N VAL A 17 8.15 2.74 10.98
CA VAL A 17 8.25 3.56 9.77
C VAL A 17 9.56 3.29 9.03
N GLY A 18 9.43 2.91 7.76
CA GLY A 18 10.52 2.95 6.79
C GLY A 18 10.63 4.34 6.15
N LYS A 19 11.86 4.81 5.92
CA LYS A 19 12.16 6.05 5.19
C LYS A 19 13.11 5.74 4.05
N ILE A 20 12.77 6.21 2.86
CA ILE A 20 13.57 6.07 1.65
C ILE A 20 13.80 7.47 1.10
N TYR A 21 15.04 7.89 0.87
CA TYR A 21 15.35 9.24 0.41
C TYR A 21 16.67 9.29 -0.36
N ASP A 22 16.79 10.24 -1.29
CA ASP A 22 18.06 10.55 -1.96
C ASP A 22 18.92 11.48 -1.08
N ASP A 23 20.22 11.55 -1.36
CA ASP A 23 21.19 12.37 -0.61
C ASP A 23 20.79 13.85 -0.52
N HIS A 24 20.17 14.38 -1.57
CA HIS A 24 19.74 15.78 -1.64
C HIS A 24 18.30 15.99 -1.14
N ARG A 25 17.62 14.94 -0.67
CA ARG A 25 16.22 14.93 -0.21
C ARG A 25 15.22 15.51 -1.23
N LYS A 26 15.55 15.48 -2.52
CA LYS A 26 14.60 15.82 -3.60
C LYS A 26 13.51 14.77 -3.73
N PHE A 27 13.81 13.55 -3.30
CA PHE A 27 12.89 12.43 -3.15
C PHE A 27 12.86 11.99 -1.68
N THR A 28 11.65 11.80 -1.14
CA THR A 28 11.46 11.13 0.15
C THR A 28 10.16 10.34 0.10
N LEU A 29 10.20 9.12 0.62
CA LEU A 29 9.05 8.25 0.80
C LEU A 29 9.07 7.69 2.22
N ARG A 30 7.95 7.83 2.93
CA ARG A 30 7.72 7.16 4.21
C ARG A 30 6.77 5.98 4.00
N VAL A 31 7.06 4.85 4.61
CA VAL A 31 6.19 3.66 4.62
C VAL A 31 5.86 3.33 6.08
N GLN A 32 4.60 3.46 6.46
CA GLN A 32 4.11 3.04 7.79
C GLN A 32 3.69 1.58 7.73
N TYR A 33 4.03 0.83 8.77
CA TYR A 33 3.64 -0.56 8.95
C TYR A 33 2.67 -0.70 10.13
N ASP A 34 1.74 -1.65 10.04
CA ASP A 34 0.87 -2.05 11.14
C ASP A 34 1.59 -2.97 12.14
N ASP A 35 0.89 -3.39 13.19
CA ASP A 35 1.46 -4.23 14.25
C ASP A 35 1.83 -5.64 13.79
N LYS A 36 1.30 -6.08 12.64
CA LYS A 36 1.68 -7.34 11.98
C LYS A 36 2.85 -7.15 11.02
N GLY A 37 3.44 -5.96 10.95
CA GLY A 37 4.54 -5.63 10.05
C GLY A 37 4.12 -5.48 8.58
N ARG A 38 2.84 -5.24 8.29
CA ARG A 38 2.34 -5.06 6.91
C ARG A 38 2.33 -3.57 6.57
N PRO A 39 2.75 -3.16 5.35
CA PRO A 39 2.77 -1.75 4.97
C PRO A 39 1.35 -1.24 4.71
N VAL A 40 0.93 -0.19 5.41
CA VAL A 40 -0.46 0.32 5.37
C VAL A 40 -0.57 1.74 4.79
N LEU A 41 0.52 2.50 4.78
CA LEU A 41 0.54 3.87 4.26
C LEU A 41 1.89 4.20 3.63
N TRP A 42 1.84 4.64 2.37
CA TRP A 42 2.96 5.23 1.65
C TRP A 42 2.73 6.73 1.53
N THR A 43 3.65 7.52 2.06
CA THR A 43 3.61 8.99 2.02
C THR A 43 4.80 9.50 1.21
N PRO A 44 4.65 9.68 -0.11
CA PRO A 44 5.68 10.30 -0.94
C PRO A 44 5.67 11.82 -0.75
N SER A 45 6.82 12.47 -0.96
CA SER A 45 6.96 13.92 -0.74
C SER A 45 6.23 14.81 -1.76
N LYS A 46 5.92 14.30 -2.97
CA LYS A 46 5.36 15.08 -4.08
C LYS A 46 4.03 14.58 -4.65
N TYR A 47 3.54 13.43 -4.18
CA TYR A 47 2.37 12.78 -4.76
C TYR A 47 1.34 12.44 -3.68
N ASN A 48 0.13 12.07 -4.12
CA ASN A 48 -0.89 11.57 -3.21
C ASN A 48 -0.38 10.35 -2.44
N GLN A 49 -0.67 10.33 -1.14
CA GLN A 49 -0.45 9.16 -0.30
C GLN A 49 -1.23 7.94 -0.83
N VAL A 50 -0.67 6.75 -0.62
CA VAL A 50 -1.33 5.48 -0.91
C VAL A 50 -1.63 4.80 0.42
N ARG A 51 -2.90 4.49 0.69
CA ARG A 51 -3.31 3.73 1.87
C ARG A 51 -3.79 2.35 1.44
N VAL A 52 -3.37 1.32 2.15
CA VAL A 52 -3.77 -0.06 1.93
C VAL A 52 -4.38 -0.62 3.22
N THR A 53 -5.51 -1.31 3.09
CA THR A 53 -6.13 -2.05 4.19
C THR A 53 -6.09 -3.54 3.89
N TYR A 54 -6.08 -4.33 4.95
CA TYR A 54 -6.00 -5.78 4.88
C TYR A 54 -7.12 -6.42 5.68
N SER A 55 -7.55 -7.61 5.28
CA SER A 55 -8.37 -8.51 6.09
C SER A 55 -7.56 -9.07 7.26
N ASN A 56 -8.24 -9.83 8.12
CA ASN A 56 -7.60 -10.51 9.24
C ASN A 56 -6.59 -11.57 8.77
N GLU A 57 -6.88 -12.21 7.64
CA GLU A 57 -6.08 -13.21 6.93
C GLU A 57 -4.95 -12.59 6.10
N GLY A 58 -4.88 -11.26 6.01
CA GLY A 58 -3.83 -10.55 5.29
C GLY A 58 -4.10 -10.28 3.81
N LEU A 59 -5.33 -10.47 3.34
CA LEU A 59 -5.72 -10.12 1.98
C LEU A 59 -5.95 -8.62 1.86
N VAL A 60 -5.50 -8.00 0.77
CA VAL A 60 -5.72 -6.55 0.53
C VAL A 60 -7.21 -6.28 0.26
N THR A 61 -7.87 -5.56 1.16
CA THR A 61 -9.29 -5.22 1.04
C THR A 61 -9.54 -3.86 0.41
N SER A 62 -8.60 -2.93 0.50
CA SER A 62 -8.71 -1.63 -0.18
C SER A 62 -7.35 -1.03 -0.51
N ILE A 63 -7.31 -0.29 -1.62
CA ILE A 63 -6.22 0.62 -1.97
C ILE A 63 -6.83 1.98 -2.27
N GLN A 64 -6.31 3.03 -1.65
CA GLN A 64 -6.70 4.42 -1.90
C GLN A 64 -5.48 5.25 -2.29
N ARG A 65 -5.60 6.04 -3.36
CA ARG A 65 -4.61 7.03 -3.78
C ARG A 65 -5.30 8.32 -4.22
N GLY A 66 -5.32 9.33 -3.36
CA GLY A 66 -6.13 10.53 -3.58
C GLY A 66 -7.60 10.17 -3.72
N ASN A 67 -8.23 10.57 -4.83
CA ASN A 67 -9.64 10.26 -5.14
C ASN A 67 -9.82 8.88 -5.80
N TRP A 68 -8.75 8.21 -6.19
CA TRP A 68 -8.82 6.86 -6.73
C TRP A 68 -8.90 5.85 -5.58
N THR A 69 -9.84 4.91 -5.68
CA THR A 69 -10.03 3.82 -4.72
C THR A 69 -10.41 2.53 -5.45
N GLU A 70 -9.92 1.41 -4.93
CA GLU A 70 -10.36 0.06 -5.23
C GLU A 70 -10.70 -0.61 -3.89
N ARG A 71 -11.85 -1.28 -3.80
CA ARG A 71 -12.23 -2.17 -2.70
C ARG A 71 -12.48 -3.57 -3.22
N ARG A 72 -12.15 -4.58 -2.43
CA ARG A 72 -12.22 -5.99 -2.80
C ARG A 72 -12.88 -6.77 -1.67
N ASP A 73 -13.89 -7.55 -2.01
CA ASP A 73 -14.44 -8.55 -1.09
C ASP A 73 -13.99 -9.94 -1.52
N TYR A 74 -13.87 -10.82 -0.53
CA TYR A 74 -13.35 -12.16 -0.69
C TYR A 74 -14.32 -13.19 -0.13
N ASP A 75 -14.40 -14.33 -0.79
CA ASP A 75 -14.99 -15.56 -0.27
C ASP A 75 -13.95 -16.68 -0.35
N ASN A 76 -13.69 -17.35 0.77
CA ASN A 76 -12.69 -18.42 0.87
C ASN A 76 -11.33 -18.07 0.22
N GLY A 77 -10.89 -16.82 0.40
CA GLY A 77 -9.64 -16.28 -0.15
C GLY A 77 -9.67 -15.90 -1.63
N ARG A 78 -10.79 -16.09 -2.33
CA ARG A 78 -10.98 -15.68 -3.74
C ARG A 78 -11.71 -14.34 -3.79
N ILE A 79 -11.27 -13.43 -4.68
CA ILE A 79 -11.97 -12.15 -4.88
C ILE A 79 -13.34 -12.44 -5.52
N ILE A 80 -14.40 -11.98 -4.88
CA ILE A 80 -15.78 -12.09 -5.39
C ILE A 80 -16.32 -10.75 -5.89
N THR A 81 -15.77 -9.63 -5.42
CA THR A 81 -16.15 -8.29 -5.89
C THR A 81 -14.94 -7.37 -6.04
N ARG A 82 -15.06 -6.40 -6.95
CA ARG A 82 -14.21 -5.20 -6.99
C ARG A 82 -15.08 -3.97 -7.15
N THR A 83 -14.99 -3.04 -6.23
CA THR A 83 -15.67 -1.74 -6.30
C THR A 83 -14.65 -0.64 -6.57
N TRP A 84 -14.89 0.13 -7.62
CA TRP A 84 -14.03 1.25 -8.01
C TRP A 84 -14.53 2.58 -7.43
N ALA A 85 -13.69 3.62 -7.49
CA ALA A 85 -13.99 4.97 -6.97
C ALA A 85 -15.31 5.57 -7.48
N ASN A 86 -15.71 5.23 -8.71
CA ASN A 86 -16.96 5.70 -9.33
C ASN A 86 -18.19 4.84 -8.97
N GLY A 87 -18.05 3.92 -8.02
CA GLY A 87 -19.12 3.00 -7.61
C GLY A 87 -19.37 1.84 -8.56
N LYS A 88 -18.65 1.73 -9.70
CA LYS A 88 -18.77 0.55 -10.57
C LYS A 88 -18.28 -0.69 -9.84
N ILE A 89 -19.03 -1.78 -10.00
CA ILE A 89 -18.75 -3.07 -9.36
C ILE A 89 -18.52 -4.12 -10.43
N TRP A 90 -17.44 -4.89 -10.26
CA TRP A 90 -17.23 -6.14 -10.97
C TRP A 90 -17.43 -7.30 -10.00
N SER A 91 -18.22 -8.29 -10.40
CA SER A 91 -18.50 -9.48 -9.61
C SER A 91 -17.93 -10.71 -10.28
N TYR A 92 -17.39 -11.63 -9.49
CA TYR A 92 -16.79 -12.87 -9.95
C TYR A 92 -17.51 -14.06 -9.32
N THR A 93 -17.92 -15.00 -10.17
CA THR A 93 -18.54 -16.26 -9.75
C THR A 93 -17.65 -17.41 -10.16
N PHE A 94 -17.40 -18.35 -9.26
CA PHE A 94 -16.59 -19.53 -9.49
C PHE A 94 -17.49 -20.76 -9.49
N LEU A 95 -17.48 -21.52 -10.58
CA LEU A 95 -18.15 -22.81 -10.66
C LEU A 95 -17.19 -23.89 -10.18
N GLU A 96 -17.67 -24.81 -9.37
CA GLU A 96 -16.95 -26.05 -9.06
C GLU A 96 -16.85 -26.90 -10.33
N LYS A 97 -15.76 -27.67 -10.44
CA LYS A 97 -15.56 -28.58 -11.56
C LYS A 97 -16.34 -29.88 -11.38
#